data_AF-A0AAW5LA75-F1
#
_entry.id   AF-A0AAW5LA75-F1
#
_cell.length_a   1.000
_cell.length_b   1.000
_cell.length_c   1.000
_cell.angle_alpha   90.00
_cell.angle_beta   90.00
_cell.angle_gamma   90.00
#
_symmetry.space_group_name_H-M   'P 1'
#
loop_
_entity.id
_entity.type
_entity.pdbx_description
1 polymer ?
#
loop_
_entity_poly.entity_id
_entity_poly.type
_entity_poly.pdbx_seq_one_letter_code
_entity_poly.pdbx_strand_id
1 'polypeptide(L)'
;MKNLKPFIAVSMASLFFAMNTFAAPTKAALKTTSKKETAAEVNSIAQAVSIDVEDRQLMIDNNGQALVVFKYVVTNTGNKPISNIQWISAYVSKREIIYSQNMQLELETTLMPSKSITINLQIPFVQIEEKFRPIFTDSQSKIDVYSIDRVVRFNDKKELHER
;
A
#
# COMPACT_ATOMS: atom_id res chain seq x y z
N MET A 1 31.10 38.75 -21.08
CA MET A 1 31.29 39.99 -20.30
C MET A 1 30.03 40.17 -19.43
N LYS A 2 30.18 40.08 -18.10
CA LYS A 2 29.87 41.18 -17.13
C LYS A 2 28.36 41.50 -17.08
N ASN A 3 27.60 41.28 -15.99
CA ASN A 3 27.91 41.56 -14.59
C ASN A 3 27.03 40.77 -13.60
N LEU A 4 27.67 40.17 -12.59
CA LEU A 4 27.10 39.95 -11.25
C LEU A 4 26.96 41.31 -10.52
N LYS A 5 26.02 41.42 -9.58
CA LYS A 5 26.34 41.69 -8.16
C LYS A 5 25.15 41.45 -7.21
N PRO A 6 25.43 41.00 -5.96
CA PRO A 6 24.47 40.65 -4.92
C PRO A 6 24.24 41.80 -3.93
N PHE A 7 23.17 41.70 -3.11
CA PHE A 7 23.00 42.53 -1.91
C PHE A 7 23.34 41.75 -0.63
N ILE A 8 24.15 42.42 0.20
CA ILE A 8 24.82 42.04 1.46
C ILE A 8 23.90 42.44 2.63
N ALA A 9 23.51 41.53 3.53
CA ALA A 9 24.06 41.18 4.86
C ALA A 9 23.87 42.20 6.00
N VAL A 10 23.29 41.72 7.12
CA VAL A 10 23.51 42.11 8.54
C VAL A 10 23.08 40.88 9.37
N SER A 11 23.96 40.01 9.87
CA SER A 11 24.85 40.09 11.04
C SER A 11 24.13 40.43 12.36
N MET A 12 23.90 39.43 13.22
CA MET A 12 23.95 39.62 14.66
C MET A 12 24.53 38.35 15.30
N ALA A 13 25.73 38.49 15.84
CA ALA A 13 26.40 37.49 16.63
C ALA A 13 25.80 37.46 18.04
N SER A 14 25.70 36.28 18.64
CA SER A 14 25.82 36.13 20.09
C SER A 14 26.70 34.92 20.38
N LEU A 15 27.94 35.20 20.75
CA LEU A 15 28.83 34.26 21.42
C LEU A 15 28.22 33.87 22.77
N PHE A 16 28.16 32.58 23.06
CA PHE A 16 28.26 32.09 24.43
C PHE A 16 29.55 31.28 24.54
N PHE A 17 30.56 31.90 25.15
CA PHE A 17 31.68 31.21 25.77
C PHE A 17 31.17 30.57 27.06
N ALA A 18 31.19 29.24 27.15
CA ALA A 18 31.25 28.54 28.42
C ALA A 18 32.62 27.86 28.49
N MET A 19 33.49 28.37 29.36
CA MET A 19 34.75 27.73 29.71
C MET A 19 34.46 26.49 30.55
N ASN A 20 34.96 25.33 30.13
CA ASN A 20 35.21 24.21 31.04
C ASN A 20 36.70 23.87 30.92
N THR A 21 37.42 24.10 32.02
CA THR A 21 38.85 23.80 32.16
C THR A 21 39.08 22.32 32.46
N PHE A 22 39.93 21.70 31.62
CA PHE A 22 40.83 20.54 31.79
C PHE A 22 40.39 19.30 32.59
N ALA A 23 40.33 18.16 31.89
CA ALA A 23 41.28 17.05 32.06
C ALA A 23 41.11 16.00 30.94
N ALA A 24 42.21 15.47 30.42
CA ALA A 24 42.26 14.26 29.58
C ALA A 24 43.18 13.24 30.27
N PRO A 25 43.20 11.94 29.89
CA PRO A 25 42.20 11.13 29.21
C PRO A 25 41.86 9.85 30.01
N THR A 26 40.66 9.28 29.87
CA THR A 26 40.46 7.86 30.23
C THR A 26 39.54 7.22 29.21
N LYS A 27 40.02 6.12 28.62
CA LYS A 27 39.28 5.24 27.71
C LYS A 27 37.91 4.91 28.31
N ALA A 28 36.85 5.38 27.67
CA ALA A 28 35.51 4.83 27.86
C ALA A 28 34.96 4.51 26.47
N ALA A 29 34.72 3.22 26.26
CA ALA A 29 34.18 2.65 25.04
C ALA A 29 32.94 3.44 24.59
N LEU A 30 32.96 3.84 23.31
CA LEU A 30 31.83 4.38 22.60
C LEU A 30 30.78 3.26 22.53
N LYS A 31 29.90 3.18 23.53
CA LYS A 31 28.64 2.45 23.38
C LYS A 31 27.79 3.28 22.44
N THR A 32 27.92 2.99 21.15
CA THR A 32 26.88 3.28 20.16
C THR A 32 25.66 2.48 20.59
N THR A 33 24.86 3.07 21.48
CA THR A 33 23.50 2.61 21.75
C THR A 33 22.75 2.85 20.46
N SER A 34 22.73 1.86 19.58
CA SER A 34 21.79 1.77 18.48
C SER A 34 20.41 1.87 19.11
N LYS A 35 19.84 3.07 19.05
CA LYS A 35 18.44 3.31 19.37
C LYS A 35 17.70 2.53 18.28
N LYS A 36 17.37 1.27 18.60
CA LYS A 36 16.51 0.43 17.78
C LYS A 36 15.19 1.18 17.70
N GLU A 37 15.05 1.97 16.65
CA GLU A 37 13.85 2.71 16.34
C GLU A 37 12.75 1.64 16.26
N THR A 38 11.96 1.58 17.32
CA THR A 38 10.91 0.57 17.44
C THR A 38 9.83 1.08 16.52
N ALA A 39 9.81 0.59 15.29
CA ALA A 39 8.81 0.95 14.31
C ALA A 39 7.43 0.78 14.93
N ALA A 40 6.59 1.81 14.84
CA ALA A 40 5.26 1.83 15.45
C ALA A 40 4.48 0.56 15.08
N GLU A 41 3.83 -0.07 16.06
CA GLU A 41 3.12 -1.32 15.83
C GLU A 41 1.90 -1.09 14.93
N VAL A 42 1.81 -1.86 13.84
CA VAL A 42 0.64 -1.84 12.94
C VAL A 42 -0.49 -2.61 13.61
N ASN A 43 -1.59 -1.91 13.91
CA ASN A 43 -2.66 -2.42 14.78
C ASN A 43 -4.00 -2.65 14.06
N SER A 44 -4.06 -2.40 12.75
CA SER A 44 -5.26 -2.55 11.93
C SER A 44 -4.89 -2.89 10.49
N ILE A 45 -5.80 -3.53 9.76
CA ILE A 45 -5.54 -3.95 8.38
C ILE A 45 -5.36 -2.74 7.45
N ALA A 46 -6.18 -1.70 7.60
CA ALA A 46 -6.09 -0.48 6.80
C ALA A 46 -4.74 0.26 6.94
N GLN A 47 -3.95 -0.03 7.97
CA GLN A 47 -2.57 0.47 8.11
C GLN A 47 -1.54 -0.47 7.47
N ALA A 48 -1.87 -1.75 7.30
CA ALA A 48 -0.97 -2.78 6.81
C ALA A 48 -0.95 -2.87 5.28
N VAL A 49 -2.09 -2.68 4.62
CA VAL A 49 -2.24 -2.90 3.18
C VAL A 49 -3.16 -1.86 2.54
N SER A 50 -2.85 -1.48 1.30
CA SER A 50 -3.76 -0.79 0.38
C SER A 50 -4.10 -1.72 -0.79
N ILE A 51 -5.36 -1.75 -1.20
CA ILE A 51 -5.85 -2.58 -2.31
C ILE A 51 -6.66 -1.68 -3.25
N ASP A 52 -6.02 -1.27 -4.33
CA ASP A 52 -6.56 -0.33 -5.31
C ASP A 52 -6.84 -1.02 -6.65
N VAL A 53 -7.82 -0.52 -7.40
CA VAL A 53 -8.14 -0.99 -8.76
C VAL A 53 -7.77 0.10 -9.75
N GLU A 54 -6.89 -0.23 -10.70
CA GLU A 54 -6.39 0.73 -11.69
C GLU A 54 -7.15 0.70 -13.00
N ASP A 55 -7.55 -0.48 -13.45
CA ASP A 55 -8.09 -0.65 -14.80
C ASP A 55 -9.11 -1.80 -14.88
N ARG A 56 -9.97 -1.74 -15.89
CA ARG A 56 -10.97 -2.74 -16.23
C ARG A 56 -10.96 -2.98 -17.73
N GLN A 57 -10.87 -4.25 -18.10
CA GLN A 57 -10.82 -4.71 -19.48
C GLN A 57 -11.73 -5.92 -19.70
N LEU A 58 -12.30 -6.04 -20.89
CA LEU A 58 -13.00 -7.24 -21.33
C LEU A 58 -12.03 -8.08 -22.16
N MET A 59 -11.96 -9.39 -21.89
CA MET A 59 -11.20 -10.32 -22.71
C MET A 59 -12.00 -11.57 -23.00
N ILE A 60 -11.63 -12.26 -24.08
CA ILE A 60 -12.09 -13.62 -24.37
C ILE A 60 -10.91 -14.55 -24.07
N ASP A 61 -11.13 -15.56 -23.23
CA ASP A 61 -10.10 -16.55 -22.94
C ASP A 61 -9.93 -17.56 -24.09
N ASN A 62 -8.97 -18.47 -23.95
CA ASN A 62 -8.69 -19.49 -24.97
C ASN A 62 -9.85 -20.49 -25.18
N ASN A 63 -10.81 -20.55 -24.26
CA ASN A 63 -11.99 -21.40 -24.34
C ASN A 63 -13.21 -20.66 -24.94
N GLY A 64 -13.05 -19.40 -25.36
CA GLY A 64 -14.13 -18.57 -25.86
C GLY A 64 -15.02 -17.96 -24.76
N GLN A 65 -14.63 -18.08 -23.48
CA GLN A 65 -15.35 -17.48 -22.37
C GLN A 65 -15.02 -16.00 -22.25
N ALA A 66 -16.05 -15.16 -22.19
CA ALA A 66 -15.89 -13.75 -21.87
C ALA A 66 -15.55 -13.57 -20.39
N LEU A 67 -14.48 -12.84 -20.11
CA LEU A 67 -13.99 -12.48 -18.79
C LEU A 67 -13.94 -10.96 -18.66
N VAL A 68 -14.41 -10.46 -17.53
CA VAL A 68 -14.09 -9.09 -17.11
C VAL A 68 -12.87 -9.15 -16.23
N VAL A 69 -11.84 -8.38 -16.58
CA VAL A 69 -10.57 -8.37 -15.85
C VAL A 69 -10.36 -7.02 -15.21
N PHE A 70 -10.14 -7.04 -13.90
CA PHE A 70 -9.79 -5.89 -13.11
C PHE A 70 -8.33 -6.00 -12.70
N LYS A 71 -7.56 -4.93 -12.97
CA LYS A 71 -6.16 -4.82 -12.57
C LYS A 71 -6.10 -4.22 -11.16
N TYR A 72 -5.66 -5.01 -10.20
CA TYR A 72 -5.47 -4.58 -8.82
C TYR A 72 -4.00 -4.26 -8.56
N VAL A 73 -3.77 -3.26 -7.71
CA VAL A 73 -2.49 -2.96 -7.11
C VAL A 73 -2.60 -3.11 -5.61
N VAL A 74 -1.89 -4.10 -5.09
CA VAL A 74 -1.83 -4.40 -3.66
C VAL A 74 -0.50 -3.88 -3.14
N THR A 75 -0.55 -2.95 -2.20
CA THR A 75 0.62 -2.29 -1.63
C THR A 75 0.74 -2.61 -0.15
N ASN A 76 1.90 -3.09 0.29
CA ASN A 76 2.21 -3.20 1.71
C ASN A 76 2.57 -1.82 2.26
N THR A 77 1.62 -1.18 2.94
CA THR A 77 1.79 0.13 3.59
C THR A 77 2.31 0.00 5.02
N GLY A 78 2.32 -1.22 5.57
CA GLY A 78 2.81 -1.51 6.90
C GLY A 78 4.33 -1.62 6.98
N ASN A 79 4.81 -2.03 8.15
CA ASN A 79 6.24 -2.19 8.45
C ASN A 79 6.69 -3.66 8.57
N LYS A 80 5.82 -4.61 8.25
CA LYS A 80 6.09 -6.05 8.30
C LYS A 80 5.89 -6.70 6.94
N PRO A 81 6.72 -7.66 6.54
CA PRO A 81 6.48 -8.46 5.33
C PRO A 81 5.16 -9.24 5.43
N ILE A 82 4.36 -9.21 4.37
CA ILE A 82 3.04 -9.86 4.27
C ILE A 82 3.18 -11.15 3.46
N SER A 83 2.53 -12.24 3.91
CA SER A 83 2.48 -13.53 3.20
C SER A 83 1.10 -13.86 2.64
N ASN A 84 0.03 -13.40 3.29
CA ASN A 84 -1.34 -13.61 2.81
C ASN A 84 -2.24 -12.40 3.07
N ILE A 85 -3.16 -12.15 2.15
CA ILE A 85 -4.18 -11.11 2.26
C ILE A 85 -5.54 -11.70 1.87
N GLN A 86 -6.58 -11.41 2.64
CA GLN A 86 -7.97 -11.76 2.35
C GLN A 86 -8.84 -10.51 2.43
N TRP A 87 -9.72 -10.33 1.45
CA TRP A 87 -10.64 -9.20 1.38
C TRP A 87 -11.91 -9.60 0.63
N ILE A 88 -12.96 -8.78 0.73
CA ILE A 88 -14.12 -8.87 -0.17
C ILE A 88 -13.99 -7.74 -1.18
N SER A 89 -14.13 -8.05 -2.46
CA SER A 89 -14.28 -7.02 -3.48
C SER A 89 -15.76 -6.83 -3.79
N ALA A 90 -16.28 -5.63 -3.52
CA ALA A 90 -17.64 -5.23 -3.86
C ALA A 90 -17.62 -4.25 -5.04
N TYR A 91 -18.29 -4.61 -6.11
CA TYR A 91 -18.41 -3.81 -7.33
C TYR A 91 -19.75 -3.07 -7.29
N VAL A 92 -19.69 -1.75 -7.36
CA VAL A 92 -20.85 -0.88 -7.15
C VAL A 92 -21.06 0.01 -8.37
N SER A 93 -22.29 0.07 -8.86
CA SER A 93 -22.70 1.06 -9.85
C SER A 93 -24.02 1.67 -9.42
N LYS A 94 -24.15 3.00 -9.53
CA LYS A 94 -25.35 3.75 -9.15
C LYS A 94 -25.89 3.40 -7.75
N ARG A 95 -24.97 3.18 -6.78
CA ARG A 95 -25.25 2.81 -5.37
C ARG A 95 -25.85 1.41 -5.16
N GLU A 96 -25.83 0.55 -6.18
CA GLU A 96 -26.20 -0.87 -6.07
C GLU A 96 -24.94 -1.72 -6.17
N ILE A 97 -24.83 -2.74 -5.31
CA ILE A 97 -23.80 -3.78 -5.45
C ILE A 97 -24.22 -4.67 -6.61
N ILE A 98 -23.44 -4.63 -7.69
CA ILE A 98 -23.74 -5.35 -8.94
C ILE A 98 -22.97 -6.68 -9.06
N TYR A 99 -21.93 -6.85 -8.25
CA TYR A 99 -21.20 -8.10 -8.08
C TYR A 99 -20.36 -8.02 -6.79
N SER A 100 -20.08 -9.16 -6.17
CA SER A 100 -19.13 -9.24 -5.07
C SER A 100 -18.47 -10.61 -5.00
N GLN A 101 -17.22 -10.66 -4.58
CA GLN A 101 -16.52 -11.92 -4.37
C GLN A 101 -15.53 -11.86 -3.21
N ASN A 102 -15.36 -12.99 -2.54
CA ASN A 102 -14.28 -13.18 -1.58
C ASN A 102 -12.97 -13.34 -2.34
N MET A 103 -11.93 -12.69 -1.85
CA MET A 103 -10.59 -12.68 -2.41
C MET A 103 -9.60 -13.23 -1.41
N GLN A 104 -8.65 -14.00 -1.92
CA GLN A 104 -7.49 -14.46 -1.17
C GLN A 104 -6.27 -14.43 -2.08
N LEU A 105 -5.21 -13.80 -1.59
CA LEU A 105 -3.90 -13.76 -2.23
C LEU A 105 -2.90 -14.42 -1.29
N GLU A 106 -2.51 -15.65 -1.62
CA GLU A 106 -1.34 -16.30 -1.03
C GLU A 106 -0.11 -15.91 -1.85
N LEU A 107 0.91 -15.34 -1.21
CA LEU A 107 2.10 -14.85 -1.90
C LEU A 107 3.19 -15.92 -1.86
N GLU A 108 3.68 -16.36 -3.02
CA GLU A 108 4.83 -17.27 -3.12
C GLU A 108 6.09 -16.68 -2.46
N THR A 109 6.26 -15.36 -2.60
CA THR A 109 7.30 -14.57 -1.92
C THR A 109 6.63 -13.43 -1.16
N THR A 110 7.05 -13.21 0.08
CA THR A 110 6.45 -12.18 0.94
C THR A 110 6.52 -10.79 0.31
N LEU A 111 5.42 -10.03 0.39
CA LEU A 111 5.37 -8.64 -0.01
C LEU A 111 6.05 -7.78 1.05
N MET A 112 7.24 -7.27 0.74
CA MET A 112 8.04 -6.44 1.65
C MET A 112 7.38 -5.06 1.88
N PRO A 113 7.67 -4.40 3.02
CA PRO A 113 7.20 -3.03 3.29
C PRO A 113 7.46 -2.06 2.13
N SER A 114 6.49 -1.20 1.85
CA SER A 114 6.51 -0.21 0.77
C SER A 114 6.67 -0.79 -0.65
N LYS A 115 6.43 -2.09 -0.82
CA LYS A 115 6.36 -2.74 -2.13
C LYS A 115 4.93 -3.01 -2.53
N SER A 116 4.74 -3.05 -3.84
CA SER A 116 3.45 -3.34 -4.47
C SER A 116 3.56 -4.54 -5.39
N ILE A 117 2.45 -5.25 -5.54
CA ILE A 117 2.25 -6.30 -6.53
C ILE A 117 1.00 -5.96 -7.35
N THR A 118 1.07 -6.21 -8.65
CA THR A 118 -0.07 -6.13 -9.54
C THR A 118 -0.64 -7.52 -9.75
N ILE A 119 -1.96 -7.66 -9.60
CA ILE A 119 -2.68 -8.90 -9.90
C ILE A 119 -3.87 -8.60 -10.82
N ASN A 120 -4.18 -9.54 -11.71
CA ASN A 120 -5.36 -9.46 -12.56
C ASN A 120 -6.42 -10.40 -12.00
N LEU A 121 -7.56 -9.84 -11.60
CA LEU A 121 -8.70 -10.62 -11.16
C LEU A 121 -9.71 -10.73 -12.28
N GLN A 122 -10.13 -11.96 -12.54
CA GLN A 122 -11.02 -12.30 -13.65
C GLN A 122 -12.38 -12.70 -13.09
N ILE A 123 -13.43 -12.09 -13.62
CA ILE A 123 -14.81 -12.45 -13.35
C ILE A 123 -15.37 -13.06 -14.63
N PRO A 124 -15.69 -14.36 -14.63
CA PRO A 124 -16.44 -14.97 -15.71
C PRO A 124 -17.75 -14.22 -15.94
N PHE A 125 -17.99 -13.76 -17.17
CA PHE A 125 -19.15 -12.92 -17.48
C PHE A 125 -20.48 -13.61 -17.15
N VAL A 126 -20.49 -14.94 -17.21
CA VAL A 126 -21.63 -15.80 -16.84
C VAL A 126 -21.99 -15.74 -15.35
N GLN A 127 -21.04 -15.40 -14.46
CA GLN A 127 -21.27 -15.24 -13.02
C GLN A 127 -21.90 -13.88 -12.67
N ILE A 128 -21.91 -12.94 -13.63
CA ILE A 128 -22.56 -11.64 -13.46
C ILE A 128 -24.04 -11.82 -13.80
N GLU A 129 -24.91 -11.34 -12.92
CA GLU A 129 -26.36 -11.32 -13.17
C GLU A 129 -26.67 -10.59 -14.48
N GLU A 130 -27.58 -11.15 -15.27
CA GLU A 130 -27.83 -10.70 -16.65
C GLU A 130 -28.19 -9.21 -16.75
N LYS A 131 -28.96 -8.70 -15.79
CA LYS A 131 -29.33 -7.27 -15.73
C LYS A 131 -28.14 -6.31 -15.56
N PHE A 132 -27.02 -6.77 -15.00
CA PHE A 132 -25.83 -5.94 -14.75
C PHE A 132 -24.73 -6.09 -15.80
N ARG A 133 -24.76 -7.17 -16.59
CA ARG A 133 -23.79 -7.45 -17.66
C ARG A 133 -23.47 -6.26 -18.57
N PRO A 134 -24.46 -5.45 -19.03
CA PRO A 134 -24.18 -4.28 -19.86
C PRO A 134 -23.21 -3.26 -19.23
N ILE A 135 -23.23 -3.11 -17.90
CA ILE A 135 -22.37 -2.18 -17.15
C ILE A 135 -20.91 -2.59 -17.22
N PHE A 136 -20.63 -3.90 -17.29
CA PHE A 136 -19.28 -4.44 -17.35
C PHE A 136 -18.70 -4.46 -18.76
N THR A 137 -19.54 -4.50 -19.80
CA THR A 137 -19.11 -4.44 -21.20
C THR A 137 -18.88 -3.01 -21.70
N ASP A 138 -19.53 -2.03 -21.09
CA ASP A 138 -19.32 -0.62 -21.42
C ASP A 138 -18.10 -0.07 -20.66
N SER A 139 -17.02 0.22 -21.39
CA SER A 139 -15.79 0.76 -20.81
C SER A 139 -15.98 2.14 -20.17
N GLN A 140 -17.02 2.89 -20.57
CA GLN A 140 -17.33 4.22 -20.02
C GLN A 140 -18.21 4.14 -18.77
N SER A 141 -18.87 3.01 -18.53
CA SER A 141 -19.70 2.81 -17.35
C SER A 141 -18.84 2.81 -16.08
N LYS A 142 -19.18 3.69 -15.13
CA LYS A 142 -18.48 3.76 -13.85
C LYS A 142 -18.86 2.57 -12.97
N ILE A 143 -17.85 1.83 -12.54
CA ILE A 143 -17.95 0.80 -11.49
C ILE A 143 -16.95 1.20 -10.42
N ASP A 144 -17.47 1.59 -9.25
CA ASP A 144 -16.66 1.80 -8.06
C ASP A 144 -16.36 0.44 -7.43
N VAL A 145 -15.10 0.20 -7.04
CA VAL A 145 -14.70 -1.05 -6.40
C VAL A 145 -14.26 -0.76 -4.98
N TYR A 146 -14.88 -1.45 -4.03
CA TYR A 146 -14.57 -1.35 -2.61
C TYR A 146 -13.92 -2.64 -2.13
N SER A 147 -12.66 -2.53 -1.71
CA SER A 147 -11.91 -3.60 -1.04
C SER A 147 -12.21 -3.54 0.45
N ILE A 148 -12.94 -4.53 0.97
CA ILE A 148 -13.26 -4.65 2.39
C ILE A 148 -12.29 -5.67 2.98
N ASP A 149 -11.26 -5.17 3.67
CA ASP A 149 -10.20 -6.01 4.19
C ASP A 149 -10.68 -6.94 5.32
N ARG A 150 -10.28 -8.22 5.26
CA ARG A 150 -10.73 -9.24 6.22
C ARG A 150 -9.59 -9.73 7.09
N VAL A 151 -8.49 -10.15 6.45
CA VAL A 151 -7.32 -10.74 7.13
C VAL A 151 -6.04 -10.33 6.43
N VAL A 152 -5.01 -9.98 7.20
CA VAL A 152 -3.62 -9.90 6.73
C VAL A 152 -2.75 -10.80 7.59
N ARG A 153 -2.07 -11.76 6.97
CA ARG A 153 -1.05 -12.60 7.62
C ARG A 153 0.33 -12.08 7.28
N PHE A 154 1.14 -11.86 8.31
CA PHE A 154 2.53 -11.51 8.17
C PHE A 154 3.42 -12.75 8.06
N ASN A 155 4.66 -12.55 7.61
CA ASN A 155 5.64 -13.64 7.51
C ASN A 155 5.99 -14.28 8.87
N ASP A 156 5.83 -13.54 9.97
CA ASP A 156 5.97 -14.07 11.34
C ASP A 156 4.74 -14.88 11.81
N LYS A 157 3.79 -15.15 10.90
CA LYS A 157 2.52 -15.87 11.11
C LYS A 157 1.52 -15.15 12.01
N LYS A 158 1.79 -13.91 12.42
CA LYS A 158 0.77 -13.08 13.09
C LYS A 158 -0.27 -12.62 12.09
N GLU A 159 -1.50 -12.51 12.56
CA GLU A 159 -2.63 -12.07 11.75
C GLU A 159 -3.23 -10.78 12.31
N LEU A 160 -3.67 -9.92 11.40
CA LEU A 160 -4.61 -8.85 11.67
C LEU A 160 -5.95 -9.26 11.10
N HIS A 161 -7.01 -9.01 11.86
CA HIS A 161 -8.39 -9.26 11.45
C HIS A 161 -9.17 -7.95 11.44
N GLU A 162 -10.20 -7.91 10.60
CA GLU A 162 -11.27 -6.91 10.70
C GLU A 162 -11.86 -6.97 12.12
N ARG A 163 -12.02 -5.81 12.77
CA ARG A 163 -12.53 -5.71 14.14
C ARG A 163 -14.04 -5.83 14.21
#